data_AF-A0A7S0W1D2-F1
#
_entry.id   AF-A0A7S0W1D2-F1
#
_cell.length_a   1.000
_cell.length_b   1.000
_cell.length_c   1.000
_cell.angle_alpha   90.00
_cell.angle_beta   90.00
_cell.angle_gamma   90.00
#
_symmetry.space_group_name_H-M   'P 1'
#
loop_
_entity.id
_entity.type
_entity.pdbx_description
1 polymer ?
#
loop_
_entity_poly.entity_id
_entity_poly.type
_entity_poly.pdbx_seq_one_letter_code
_entity_poly.pdbx_strand_id
1 'polypeptide(L)'
;YEGANCEDFVCINECSGHGSCSQALGRCECSPWFTGEDCGTPLCPSNCSGHGSCVNGECICDSGWSASDCSSHLCPQACSLRGTCQSDGVCICQTGFSGDACQLSTTCEVYDCSGHGTCRFDSGQSLRNASC
;
A
#
# COMPACT_ATOMS: atom_id res chain seq x y z
N TYR A 1 10.91 32.59 -24.39
CA TYR A 1 11.22 32.91 -25.79
C TYR A 1 12.61 33.52 -25.82
N GLU A 2 13.52 32.88 -26.52
CA GLU A 2 14.87 33.40 -26.81
C GLU A 2 15.14 33.28 -28.32
N GLY A 3 16.34 33.64 -28.78
CA GLY A 3 16.71 33.58 -30.20
C GLY A 3 16.56 34.89 -30.96
N ALA A 4 17.13 34.93 -32.18
CA ALA A 4 17.33 36.16 -32.95
C ALA A 4 16.04 36.95 -33.25
N ASN A 5 14.87 36.29 -33.26
CA ASN A 5 13.56 36.95 -33.39
C ASN A 5 12.52 36.48 -32.34
N CYS A 6 12.95 36.03 -31.16
CA CYS A 6 12.05 35.58 -30.06
C CYS A 6 11.07 34.45 -30.46
N GLU A 7 11.43 33.65 -31.44
CA GLU A 7 10.60 32.60 -32.03
C GLU A 7 10.94 31.19 -31.48
N ASP A 8 12.04 31.07 -30.72
CA ASP A 8 12.42 29.81 -30.09
C ASP A 8 11.64 29.59 -28.78
N PHE A 9 11.01 28.42 -28.67
CA PHE A 9 10.29 28.02 -27.49
C PHE A 9 11.28 27.56 -26.42
N VAL A 10 11.27 28.28 -25.30
CA VAL A 10 12.04 27.92 -24.11
C VAL A 10 11.19 26.95 -23.30
N CYS A 11 11.64 25.70 -23.19
CA CYS A 11 10.99 24.73 -22.33
C CYS A 11 11.26 25.04 -20.86
N ILE A 12 10.26 24.75 -20.02
CA ILE A 12 10.34 24.94 -18.57
C ILE A 12 11.53 24.14 -18.03
N ASN A 13 12.40 24.79 -17.25
CA ASN A 13 13.59 24.21 -16.63
C ASN A 13 14.49 23.39 -17.57
N GLU A 14 14.52 23.69 -18.87
CA GLU A 14 15.25 22.89 -19.86
C GLU A 14 14.90 21.39 -19.79
N CYS A 15 13.63 21.08 -19.53
CA CYS A 15 13.14 19.72 -19.33
C CYS A 15 13.87 18.97 -18.21
N SER A 16 14.37 19.69 -17.20
CA SER A 16 15.11 19.18 -16.04
C SER A 16 16.29 18.29 -16.39
N GLY A 17 16.81 18.36 -17.64
CA GLY A 17 17.81 17.43 -18.16
C GLY A 17 17.30 16.00 -18.40
N HIS A 18 16.00 15.76 -18.29
CA HIS A 18 15.36 14.45 -18.40
C HIS A 18 14.46 14.31 -19.64
N GLY A 19 14.60 15.20 -20.61
CA GLY A 19 13.85 15.15 -21.85
C GLY A 19 14.47 16.00 -22.94
N SER A 20 13.85 15.98 -24.12
CA SER A 20 14.20 16.85 -25.23
C SER A 20 13.16 17.96 -25.38
N CYS A 21 13.61 19.20 -25.52
CA CYS A 21 12.72 20.33 -25.75
C CYS A 21 12.22 20.35 -27.21
N SER A 22 10.93 20.06 -27.42
CA SER A 22 10.33 20.08 -28.74
C SER A 22 10.00 21.51 -29.15
N GLN A 23 10.85 22.11 -29.99
CA GLN A 23 10.68 23.48 -30.49
C GLN A 23 9.39 23.67 -31.30
N ALA A 24 8.86 22.61 -31.92
CA ALA A 24 7.62 22.66 -32.69
C ALA A 24 6.36 22.74 -31.81
N LEU A 25 6.41 22.20 -30.60
CA LEU A 25 5.25 22.11 -29.68
C LEU A 25 5.38 23.01 -28.45
N GLY A 26 6.59 23.52 -28.18
CA GLY A 26 6.89 24.28 -26.98
C GLY A 26 6.77 23.48 -25.69
N ARG A 27 7.00 22.16 -25.73
CA ARG A 27 6.90 21.26 -24.57
C ARG A 27 8.07 20.28 -24.49
N CYS A 28 8.27 19.73 -23.31
CA CYS A 28 9.24 18.66 -23.11
C CYS A 28 8.71 17.30 -23.57
N GLU A 29 9.52 16.59 -24.33
CA GLU A 29 9.36 15.16 -24.59
C GLU A 29 10.24 14.39 -23.62
N CYS A 30 9.62 13.82 -22.58
CA CYS A 30 10.34 13.18 -21.49
C CYS A 30 10.99 11.86 -21.90
N SER A 31 12.17 11.62 -21.35
CA SER A 31 12.85 10.34 -21.44
C SER A 31 12.02 9.24 -20.77
N PRO A 32 12.22 7.96 -21.15
CA PRO A 32 11.69 6.86 -20.37
C PRO A 32 12.04 7.06 -18.91
N TRP A 33 11.07 6.83 -18.03
CA TRP A 33 11.18 7.00 -16.58
C TRP A 33 11.01 8.42 -16.02
N PHE A 34 10.62 9.41 -16.84
CA PHE A 34 10.27 10.76 -16.38
C PHE A 34 8.96 11.27 -16.98
N THR A 35 8.28 12.15 -16.26
CA THR A 35 7.00 12.77 -16.61
C THR A 35 6.90 14.18 -16.02
N GLY A 36 5.80 14.89 -16.31
CA GLY A 36 5.58 16.28 -15.96
C GLY A 36 5.93 17.24 -17.10
N GLU A 37 5.51 18.51 -16.99
CA GLU A 37 5.72 19.53 -18.03
C GLU A 37 7.19 19.81 -18.32
N ASP A 38 8.04 19.66 -17.31
CA ASP A 38 9.48 19.84 -17.38
C ASP A 38 10.24 18.52 -17.17
N CYS A 39 9.57 17.37 -17.26
CA CYS A 39 10.17 16.06 -17.01
C CYS A 39 10.87 15.90 -15.65
N GLY A 40 10.59 16.76 -14.67
CA GLY A 40 11.20 16.69 -13.34
C GLY A 40 10.65 15.59 -12.45
N THR A 41 9.56 14.92 -12.86
CA THR A 41 8.91 13.89 -12.03
C THR A 41 9.33 12.49 -12.49
N PRO A 42 9.96 11.66 -11.65
CA PRO A 42 10.28 10.28 -12.01
C PRO A 42 8.99 9.45 -12.16
N LEU A 43 8.97 8.56 -13.14
CA LEU A 43 7.94 7.53 -13.30
C LEU A 43 8.25 6.39 -12.34
N CYS A 44 7.34 6.15 -11.41
CA CYS A 44 7.36 4.96 -10.56
C CYS A 44 6.53 3.82 -11.16
N PRO A 45 6.83 2.55 -10.79
CA PRO A 45 6.03 1.39 -11.18
C PRO A 45 4.55 1.61 -10.85
N SER A 46 3.68 1.50 -11.85
CA SER A 46 2.22 1.72 -11.72
C SER A 46 1.82 3.01 -11.00
N ASN A 47 2.69 4.05 -10.99
CA ASN A 47 2.53 5.25 -10.16
C ASN A 47 2.26 4.91 -8.68
N CYS A 48 2.97 3.91 -8.14
CA CYS A 48 2.79 3.36 -6.80
C CYS A 48 1.35 2.93 -6.49
N SER A 49 0.60 2.55 -7.53
CA SER A 49 -0.81 2.15 -7.46
C SER A 49 -1.73 3.16 -6.74
N GLY A 50 -1.28 4.41 -6.57
CA GLY A 50 -1.96 5.41 -5.73
C GLY A 50 -1.90 5.16 -4.21
N HIS A 51 -1.02 4.26 -3.75
CA HIS A 51 -0.86 3.82 -2.36
C HIS A 51 0.57 4.02 -1.84
N GLY A 52 1.23 5.09 -2.31
CA GLY A 52 2.57 5.43 -1.88
C GLY A 52 3.09 6.69 -2.57
N SER A 53 4.29 7.07 -2.17
CA SER A 53 5.03 8.20 -2.75
C SER A 53 6.15 7.70 -3.65
N CYS A 54 6.26 8.30 -4.83
CA CYS A 54 7.37 8.03 -5.75
C CYS A 54 8.61 8.83 -5.34
N VAL A 55 9.69 8.15 -4.96
CA VAL A 55 10.96 8.77 -4.57
C VAL A 55 12.09 8.10 -5.35
N ASN A 56 12.78 8.86 -6.20
CA ASN A 56 13.89 8.36 -7.04
C ASN A 56 13.55 7.11 -7.88
N GLY A 57 12.31 7.00 -8.36
CA GLY A 57 11.86 5.85 -9.17
C GLY A 57 11.47 4.61 -8.36
N GLU A 58 11.55 4.67 -7.04
CA GLU A 58 11.05 3.63 -6.12
C GLU A 58 9.78 4.10 -5.42
N CYS A 59 8.88 3.15 -5.17
CA CYS A 59 7.67 3.42 -4.41
C CYS A 59 7.90 3.22 -2.91
N ILE A 60 7.66 4.29 -2.15
CA ILE A 60 7.56 4.24 -0.70
C ILE A 60 6.10 4.07 -0.35
N CYS A 61 5.70 2.85 -0.01
CA CYS A 61 4.29 2.50 0.22
C CYS A 61 3.72 3.10 1.50
N ASP A 62 2.44 3.47 1.43
CA ASP A 62 1.67 3.88 2.58
C ASP A 62 1.49 2.72 3.57
N SER A 63 1.16 3.06 4.81
CA SER A 63 0.92 2.05 5.86
C SER A 63 -0.16 1.07 5.43
N GLY A 64 0.15 -0.23 5.48
CA GLY A 64 -0.76 -1.30 5.07
C GLY A 64 -0.63 -1.72 3.60
N TRP A 65 0.33 -1.18 2.85
CA TRP A 65 0.63 -1.58 1.46
C TRP A 65 2.07 -2.05 1.30
N SER A 66 2.29 -2.84 0.25
CA SER A 66 3.56 -3.51 -0.07
C SER A 66 3.63 -3.86 -1.56
N ALA A 67 4.70 -4.55 -1.96
CA ALA A 67 5.17 -4.74 -3.34
C ALA A 67 5.87 -3.49 -3.91
N SER A 68 6.60 -3.68 -5.01
CA SER A 68 7.42 -2.63 -5.65
C SER A 68 6.60 -1.45 -6.18
N ASP A 69 5.29 -1.64 -6.36
CA ASP A 69 4.33 -0.65 -6.85
C ASP A 69 3.19 -0.40 -5.86
N CYS A 70 3.31 -0.83 -4.61
CA CYS A 70 2.30 -0.67 -3.56
C CYS A 70 0.92 -1.25 -3.89
N SER A 71 0.84 -2.26 -4.76
CA SER A 71 -0.41 -2.91 -5.16
C SER A 71 -0.93 -3.95 -4.16
N SER A 72 -0.12 -4.36 -3.19
CA SER A 72 -0.44 -5.48 -2.29
C SER A 72 -0.71 -5.03 -0.87
N HIS A 73 -1.91 -5.28 -0.37
CA HIS A 73 -2.24 -5.02 1.03
C HIS A 73 -1.44 -5.93 1.98
N LEU A 74 -0.96 -5.34 3.09
CA LEU A 74 -0.39 -6.05 4.22
C LEU A 74 -1.50 -6.52 5.14
N CYS A 75 -1.54 -7.83 5.42
CA CYS A 75 -2.42 -8.34 6.45
C CYS A 75 -1.84 -8.13 7.85
N PRO A 76 -2.70 -7.79 8.84
CA PRO A 76 -2.27 -7.53 10.20
C PRO A 76 -1.63 -8.80 10.80
N GLN A 77 -0.41 -8.65 11.32
CA GLN A 77 0.39 -9.74 11.92
C GLN A 77 0.46 -11.02 11.06
N ALA A 78 0.41 -10.90 9.74
CA ALA A 78 0.32 -12.05 8.82
C ALA A 78 -0.80 -13.04 9.19
N CYS A 79 -1.94 -12.52 9.64
CA CYS A 79 -3.08 -13.29 10.14
C CYS A 79 -2.70 -14.28 11.26
N SER A 80 -1.70 -13.92 12.08
CA SER A 80 -1.11 -14.74 13.15
C SER A 80 -0.71 -16.14 12.70
N LEU A 81 -0.49 -16.35 11.39
CA LEU A 81 -0.30 -17.66 10.75
C LEU A 81 -1.46 -18.65 11.00
N ARG A 82 -2.64 -18.14 11.36
CA ARG A 82 -3.87 -18.88 11.70
C ARG A 82 -5.04 -18.46 10.81
N GLY A 83 -4.73 -17.92 9.64
CA GLY A 83 -5.68 -17.45 8.66
C GLY A 83 -5.02 -17.22 7.31
N THR A 84 -5.85 -16.94 6.32
CA THR A 84 -5.42 -16.59 4.97
C THR A 84 -5.60 -15.09 4.75
N CYS A 85 -4.56 -14.43 4.28
CA CYS A 85 -4.60 -13.03 3.90
C CYS A 85 -5.32 -12.85 2.56
N GLN A 86 -6.39 -12.06 2.52
CA GLN A 86 -7.04 -11.65 1.28
C GLN A 86 -6.37 -10.44 0.64
N SER A 87 -6.67 -10.20 -0.64
CA SER A 87 -6.10 -9.12 -1.44
C SER A 87 -6.44 -7.71 -0.93
N ASP A 88 -7.49 -7.57 -0.12
CA ASP A 88 -7.94 -6.33 0.52
C ASP A 88 -7.34 -6.14 1.94
N GLY A 89 -6.42 -7.01 2.35
CA GLY A 89 -5.79 -6.94 3.67
C GLY A 89 -6.61 -7.57 4.81
N VAL A 90 -7.75 -8.19 4.50
CA VAL A 90 -8.60 -8.85 5.48
C VAL A 90 -8.15 -10.29 5.70
N CYS A 91 -8.09 -10.72 6.97
CA CYS A 91 -7.76 -12.10 7.32
C CYS A 91 -9.00 -12.97 7.39
N ILE A 92 -9.04 -14.05 6.60
CA ILE A 92 -9.99 -15.15 6.80
C ILE A 92 -9.39 -16.13 7.80
N CYS A 93 -9.97 -16.18 9.00
CA CYS A 93 -9.45 -17.04 10.05
C CYS A 93 -9.78 -18.52 9.86
N GLN A 94 -8.84 -19.37 10.26
CA GLN A 94 -9.08 -20.80 10.40
C GLN A 94 -10.10 -21.07 11.50
N THR A 95 -10.79 -22.21 11.41
CA THR A 95 -11.75 -22.66 12.44
C THR A 95 -11.10 -22.61 13.82
N GLY A 96 -11.79 -22.03 14.80
CA GLY A 96 -11.26 -21.88 16.15
C GLY A 96 -10.45 -20.61 16.40
N PHE A 97 -10.36 -19.69 15.41
CA PHE A 97 -9.69 -18.40 15.56
C PHE A 97 -10.58 -17.24 15.07
N SER A 98 -10.33 -16.05 15.63
CA SER A 98 -11.05 -14.81 15.32
C SER A 98 -10.18 -13.58 15.60
N GLY A 99 -10.74 -12.40 15.32
CA GLY A 99 -10.04 -11.12 15.40
C GLY A 99 -9.42 -10.72 14.06
N ASP A 100 -9.06 -9.45 13.91
CA ASP A 100 -8.60 -8.87 12.64
C ASP A 100 -7.34 -9.56 12.10
N ALA A 101 -6.51 -10.11 12.99
CA ALA A 101 -5.30 -10.87 12.67
C ALA A 101 -5.41 -12.35 13.05
N CYS A 102 -6.61 -12.89 13.30
CA CYS A 102 -6.81 -14.28 13.75
C CYS A 102 -6.03 -14.67 15.03
N GLN A 103 -5.75 -13.68 15.87
CA GLN A 103 -4.94 -13.83 17.08
C GLN A 103 -5.74 -14.39 18.27
N LEU A 104 -7.07 -14.37 18.20
CA LEU A 104 -7.96 -14.74 19.29
C LEU A 104 -8.44 -16.18 19.08
N SER A 105 -8.09 -17.09 19.99
CA SER A 105 -8.66 -18.43 19.98
C SER A 105 -10.13 -18.35 20.38
N THR A 106 -10.99 -18.92 19.55
CA THR A 106 -12.41 -19.11 19.86
C THR A 106 -12.63 -20.47 20.51
N THR A 107 -11.76 -21.46 20.32
CA THR A 107 -11.87 -22.72 21.06
C THR A 107 -11.40 -22.54 22.50
N CYS A 108 -12.12 -23.13 23.46
CA CYS A 108 -11.68 -23.17 24.85
C CYS A 108 -10.57 -24.22 25.02
N GLU A 109 -9.41 -23.97 24.42
CA GLU A 109 -8.22 -24.82 24.56
C GLU A 109 -7.29 -24.32 25.68
N VAL A 110 -7.55 -23.11 26.21
CA VAL A 110 -6.70 -22.45 27.24
C VAL A 110 -7.47 -21.96 28.48
N TYR A 111 -8.81 -21.90 28.47
CA TYR A 111 -9.58 -21.66 29.69
C TYR A 111 -9.72 -22.95 30.50
N ASP A 112 -8.60 -23.42 31.04
CA ASP A 112 -8.63 -24.29 32.20
C ASP A 112 -9.25 -23.48 33.34
N CYS A 113 -10.53 -23.72 33.62
CA CYS A 113 -11.19 -23.19 34.81
C CYS A 113 -10.54 -23.73 36.09
N SER A 114 -9.40 -24.43 36.01
CA SER A 114 -8.72 -25.10 37.11
C SER A 114 -9.67 -26.09 37.82
N GLY A 115 -10.63 -26.64 37.06
CA GLY A 115 -11.73 -27.46 37.57
C GLY A 115 -12.95 -26.70 38.15
N HIS A 116 -13.02 -25.37 38.08
CA HIS A 116 -14.06 -24.54 38.70
C HIS A 116 -15.18 -24.01 37.78
N GLY A 117 -15.35 -24.55 36.58
CA GLY A 117 -16.37 -24.03 35.65
C GLY A 117 -16.40 -24.73 34.31
N THR A 118 -17.37 -24.36 33.46
CA THR A 118 -17.46 -24.81 32.07
C THR A 118 -17.44 -23.61 31.13
N CYS A 119 -16.47 -23.57 30.23
CA CYS A 119 -16.42 -22.55 29.18
C CYS A 119 -17.66 -22.65 28.28
N ARG A 120 -18.51 -21.61 28.27
CA ARG A 120 -19.72 -21.55 27.43
C ARG A 120 -19.58 -20.45 26.38
N PHE A 121 -19.97 -20.78 25.15
CA PHE A 121 -20.06 -19.87 24.01
C PHE A 121 -21.40 -19.17 24.02
N ASP A 122 -21.46 -17.92 24.50
CA ASP A 122 -22.62 -17.08 24.22
C ASP A 122 -22.45 -16.42 22.85
N SER A 123 -23.27 -16.86 21.91
CA SER A 123 -23.34 -16.34 20.55
C SER A 123 -23.86 -14.90 20.58
N GLY A 124 -22.97 -13.92 20.75
CA GLY A 124 -23.32 -12.52 20.53
C GLY A 124 -22.52 -11.41 21.22
N GLN A 125 -21.48 -11.70 22.02
CA GLN A 125 -20.73 -10.61 22.67
C GLN A 125 -19.21 -10.77 22.58
N SER A 126 -18.55 -9.63 22.33
CA SER A 126 -17.11 -9.44 22.35
C SER A 126 -16.48 -10.11 23.58
N LEU A 127 -15.66 -11.12 23.30
CA LEU A 127 -14.65 -11.82 24.10
C LEU A 127 -14.22 -11.20 25.44
N ARG A 128 -15.10 -11.13 26.45
CA ARG A 128 -14.67 -10.64 27.79
C ARG A 128 -15.17 -11.40 29.00
N ASN A 129 -16.18 -12.27 28.89
CA ASN A 129 -16.66 -13.00 30.06
C ASN A 129 -16.70 -14.50 29.79
N ALA A 130 -15.58 -15.17 30.03
CA ALA A 130 -15.65 -16.55 30.49
C ALA A 130 -16.14 -16.49 31.94
N SER A 131 -17.43 -16.71 32.17
CA SER A 131 -17.90 -17.06 33.51
C SER A 131 -17.41 -18.47 33.80
N CYS A 132 -16.51 -18.60 34.76
CA CYS A 132 -16.30 -19.88 35.43
C CYS A 132 -17.55 -20.18 36.26
#